data_AF-A0ABD0Q848-F1
#
_entry.id   AF-A0ABD0Q848-F1
#
_cell.length_a   1.000
_cell.length_b   1.000
_cell.length_c   1.000
_cell.angle_alpha   90.00
_cell.angle_beta   90.00
_cell.angle_gamma   90.00
#
_symmetry.space_group_name_H-M   'P 1'
#
loop_
_entity.id
_entity.type
_entity.pdbx_description
1 polymer ?
#
loop_
_entity_poly.entity_id
_entity_poly.type
_entity_poly.pdbx_seq_one_letter_code
_entity_poly.pdbx_strand_id
1 'polypeptide(L)'
;MTNVLPAEDNITLTFFPENCPNCTAIPAFDIDITKTLALGLVLVLFIIFGVMGNILVILSVVCHRHLRSVTHYFIANLAVADLLLSSVVLPFSAASEALDRWVFGRPLCNAWTALDVLCCTASILSLCVISVDRCMAVSYPLRYPSLATGRRALAAVVALWALSAAISVGPLFGWREPMPEDESVCRVNEEPGYALFSAACSFYVPLAVILVMYCRVYVVARRKTRSMNKGRQTNGLNEHGVTLRIHCRNAQQATRKKEAVRAKNLHFVFMRLLKFSQEKKAAKTLGIVVGCFVLCWLPFFLVLPITKPIQKTNNQ
;
A
#
# COMPACT_ATOMS: atom_id res chain seq x y z
N MET A 1 40.99 -35.82 -29.69
CA MET A 1 40.52 -36.26 -28.37
C MET A 1 40.57 -35.06 -27.45
N THR A 2 39.49 -34.29 -27.45
CA THR A 2 39.29 -33.12 -26.59
C THR A 2 38.45 -33.58 -25.41
N ASN A 3 39.00 -33.42 -24.20
CA ASN A 3 38.32 -33.74 -22.96
C ASN A 3 37.19 -32.74 -22.67
N VAL A 4 36.28 -33.18 -21.81
CA VAL A 4 34.88 -32.80 -21.68
C VAL A 4 34.64 -32.01 -20.37
N LEU A 5 33.91 -30.89 -20.48
CA LEU A 5 33.02 -30.18 -19.52
C LEU A 5 33.60 -29.42 -18.29
N PRO A 6 32.83 -28.51 -17.64
CA PRO A 6 31.97 -27.44 -18.19
C PRO A 6 31.94 -26.12 -17.36
N ALA A 7 31.19 -25.13 -17.87
CA ALA A 7 30.51 -24.05 -17.15
C ALA A 7 31.35 -22.88 -16.58
N GLU A 8 31.48 -21.83 -17.38
CA GLU A 8 31.49 -20.45 -16.86
C GLU A 8 30.64 -19.57 -17.79
N ASP A 9 29.51 -19.09 -17.28
CA ASP A 9 28.54 -18.21 -17.96
C ASP A 9 29.00 -16.73 -17.99
N ASN A 10 30.30 -16.48 -18.15
CA ASN A 10 30.88 -15.14 -18.10
C ASN A 10 31.46 -14.77 -19.48
N ILE A 11 30.72 -14.00 -20.28
CA ILE A 11 31.26 -13.45 -21.53
C ILE A 11 32.07 -12.20 -21.17
N THR A 12 33.39 -12.32 -21.14
CA THR A 12 34.30 -11.18 -21.07
C THR A 12 34.32 -10.50 -22.45
N LEU A 13 33.58 -9.39 -22.63
CA LEU A 13 33.67 -8.58 -23.85
C LEU A 13 34.94 -7.73 -23.82
N THR A 14 36.07 -8.33 -24.19
CA THR A 14 37.31 -7.61 -24.46
C THR A 14 37.22 -6.95 -25.83
N PHE A 15 36.95 -5.65 -25.88
CA PHE A 15 37.26 -4.85 -27.07
C PHE A 15 38.78 -4.66 -27.13
N PHE A 16 39.47 -5.48 -27.91
CA PHE A 16 40.84 -5.21 -28.30
C PHE A 16 40.80 -4.26 -29.51
N PRO A 17 41.18 -2.98 -29.39
CA PRO A 17 41.73 -2.29 -30.54
C PRO A 17 43.06 -2.98 -30.85
N GLU A 18 43.11 -3.79 -31.90
CA GLU A 18 44.39 -4.25 -32.44
C GLU A 18 45.24 -3.00 -32.73
N ASN A 19 46.35 -2.87 -32.00
CA ASN A 19 47.41 -1.84 -32.11
C ASN A 19 47.17 -0.47 -31.43
N CYS A 20 47.11 -0.44 -30.09
CA CYS A 20 47.48 0.79 -29.38
C CYS A 20 48.48 0.48 -28.24
N PRO A 21 49.78 0.84 -28.39
CA PRO A 21 50.82 0.48 -27.43
C PRO A 21 50.79 1.25 -26.10
N ASN A 22 49.85 2.20 -25.92
CA ASN A 22 49.74 3.04 -24.74
C ASN A 22 48.29 3.20 -24.21
N CYS A 23 47.39 2.27 -24.52
CA CYS A 23 46.10 2.22 -23.84
C CYS A 23 46.25 1.51 -22.49
N THR A 24 46.00 2.22 -21.39
CA THR A 24 45.65 1.59 -20.11
C THR A 24 44.46 0.67 -20.34
N ALA A 25 44.57 -0.59 -19.89
CA ALA A 25 43.47 -1.56 -19.96
C ALA A 25 42.19 -0.93 -19.40
N ILE A 26 41.14 -0.89 -20.22
CA ILE A 26 39.80 -0.50 -19.78
C ILE A 26 39.37 -1.55 -18.75
N PRO A 27 38.84 -1.18 -17.57
CA PRO A 27 38.36 -2.15 -16.60
C PRO A 27 37.32 -3.06 -17.26
N ALA A 28 37.58 -4.38 -17.21
CA ALA A 28 36.61 -5.38 -17.60
C ALA A 28 35.39 -5.26 -16.67
N PHE A 29 34.23 -4.98 -17.24
CA PHE A 29 32.97 -5.03 -16.50
C PHE A 29 32.56 -6.50 -16.37
N ASP A 30 32.72 -7.08 -15.18
CA ASP A 30 32.13 -8.37 -14.82
C ASP A 30 30.63 -8.20 -14.62
N ILE A 31 29.88 -8.19 -15.72
CA ILE A 31 28.43 -8.20 -15.68
C ILE A 31 28.00 -9.62 -15.34
N ASP A 32 27.48 -9.83 -14.13
CA ASP A 32 26.84 -11.09 -13.75
C ASP A 32 25.53 -11.23 -14.55
N ILE A 33 25.65 -11.87 -15.72
CA ILE A 33 24.56 -12.07 -16.68
C ILE A 33 23.39 -12.78 -16.01
N THR A 34 23.69 -13.75 -15.13
CA THR A 34 22.68 -14.50 -14.39
C THR A 34 21.90 -13.62 -13.43
N LYS A 35 22.57 -12.75 -12.65
CA LYS A 35 21.88 -11.78 -11.78
C LYS A 35 21.06 -10.79 -12.59
N THR A 36 21.60 -10.25 -13.67
CA THR A 36 20.92 -9.24 -14.51
C THR A 36 19.67 -9.82 -15.17
N LEU A 37 19.77 -11.03 -15.73
CA LEU A 37 18.63 -11.73 -16.33
C LEU A 37 17.59 -12.13 -15.27
N ALA A 38 18.02 -12.61 -14.11
CA ALA A 38 17.12 -12.96 -13.02
C ALA A 38 16.36 -11.75 -12.48
N LEU A 39 17.06 -10.64 -12.20
CA LEU A 39 16.45 -9.39 -11.74
C LEU A 39 15.52 -8.80 -12.80
N GLY A 40 15.96 -8.75 -14.05
CA GLY A 40 15.13 -8.28 -15.18
C GLY A 40 13.85 -9.09 -15.35
N LEU A 41 13.94 -10.43 -15.30
CA LEU A 41 12.77 -11.32 -15.38
C LEU A 41 11.80 -11.06 -14.22
N VAL A 42 12.31 -10.95 -13.00
CA VAL A 42 11.50 -10.66 -11.81
C VAL A 42 10.79 -9.32 -11.96
N LEU A 43 11.50 -8.26 -12.34
CA LEU A 43 10.93 -6.92 -12.54
C LEU A 43 9.85 -6.91 -13.62
N VAL A 44 10.06 -7.59 -14.74
CA VAL A 44 9.06 -7.71 -15.82
C VAL A 44 7.80 -8.42 -15.31
N LEU A 45 7.94 -9.51 -14.54
CA LEU A 45 6.79 -10.18 -13.93
C LEU A 45 6.03 -9.25 -12.98
N PHE A 46 6.73 -8.50 -12.12
CA PHE A 46 6.11 -7.49 -11.24
C PHE A 46 5.35 -6.42 -12.03
N ILE A 47 5.91 -5.94 -13.15
CA ILE A 47 5.24 -4.97 -14.03
C ILE A 47 3.95 -5.57 -14.60
N ILE A 48 4.00 -6.78 -15.17
CA ILE A 48 2.83 -7.43 -15.76
C ILE A 48 1.73 -7.64 -14.72
N PHE A 49 2.06 -8.23 -13.56
CA PHE A 49 1.09 -8.46 -12.50
C PHE A 49 0.57 -7.15 -11.89
N GLY A 50 1.42 -6.15 -11.71
CA GLY A 50 1.06 -4.83 -11.21
C GLY A 50 0.08 -4.12 -12.14
N VAL A 51 0.37 -4.06 -13.44
CA VAL A 51 -0.50 -3.41 -14.43
C VAL A 51 -1.82 -4.16 -14.55
N MET A 52 -1.78 -5.48 -14.79
CA MET A 52 -3.00 -6.29 -14.95
C MET A 52 -3.86 -6.27 -13.68
N GLY A 53 -3.25 -6.45 -12.51
CA GLY A 53 -3.96 -6.46 -11.22
C GLY A 53 -4.66 -5.13 -10.93
N ASN A 54 -3.97 -4.00 -11.12
CA ASN A 54 -4.56 -2.69 -10.86
C ASN A 54 -5.65 -2.32 -11.88
N ILE A 55 -5.50 -2.71 -13.15
CA ILE A 55 -6.58 -2.57 -14.16
C ILE A 55 -7.82 -3.36 -13.73
N LEU A 56 -7.66 -4.62 -13.30
CA LEU A 56 -8.78 -5.44 -12.83
C LEU A 56 -9.48 -4.81 -11.61
N VAL A 57 -8.72 -4.23 -10.69
CA VAL A 57 -9.29 -3.49 -9.54
C VAL A 57 -10.11 -2.30 -10.02
N ILE A 58 -9.60 -1.47 -10.93
CA ILE A 58 -10.33 -0.33 -11.49
C ILE A 58 -11.61 -0.80 -12.20
N LEU A 59 -11.51 -1.82 -13.05
CA LEU A 59 -12.66 -2.41 -13.76
C LEU A 59 -13.71 -2.93 -12.77
N SER A 60 -13.30 -3.59 -11.69
CA SER A 60 -14.23 -4.09 -10.67
C SER A 60 -15.07 -2.98 -10.04
N VAL A 61 -14.47 -1.80 -9.81
CA VAL A 61 -15.15 -0.63 -9.21
C VAL A 61 -16.03 0.08 -10.24
N VAL A 62 -15.58 0.19 -11.49
CA VAL A 62 -16.32 0.88 -12.56
C VAL A 62 -17.53 0.07 -12.99
N CYS A 63 -17.36 -1.24 -13.22
CA CYS A 63 -18.39 -2.13 -13.75
C CYS A 63 -19.48 -2.46 -12.72
N HIS A 64 -19.16 -2.57 -11.42
CA HIS A 64 -20.15 -2.87 -10.38
C HIS A 64 -20.61 -1.62 -9.61
N ARG A 65 -21.66 -0.96 -10.12
CA ARG A 65 -22.20 0.30 -9.57
C ARG A 65 -22.95 0.14 -8.24
N HIS A 66 -23.53 -1.04 -7.98
CA HIS A 66 -24.36 -1.30 -6.79
C HIS A 66 -23.57 -1.31 -5.47
N LEU A 67 -22.23 -1.38 -5.53
CA LEU A 67 -21.36 -1.42 -4.36
C LEU A 67 -20.66 -0.09 -4.06
N ARG A 68 -20.84 0.97 -4.86
CA ARG A 68 -20.09 2.25 -4.75
C ARG A 68 -20.32 2.98 -3.41
N SER A 69 -19.58 2.56 -2.39
CA SER A 69 -19.35 3.30 -1.15
C SER A 69 -18.18 4.27 -1.32
N VAL A 70 -18.03 5.20 -0.38
CA VAL A 70 -16.85 6.07 -0.28
C VAL A 70 -15.53 5.29 -0.34
N THR A 71 -15.46 4.10 0.26
CA THR A 71 -14.25 3.29 0.24
C THR A 71 -13.82 2.86 -1.17
N HIS A 72 -14.76 2.69 -2.10
CA HIS A 72 -14.42 2.29 -3.47
C HIS A 72 -13.68 3.41 -4.22
N TYR A 73 -13.90 4.68 -3.86
CA TYR A 73 -13.12 5.80 -4.38
C TYR A 73 -11.67 5.73 -3.92
N PHE A 74 -11.41 5.36 -2.66
CA PHE A 74 -10.06 5.20 -2.15
C PHE A 74 -9.34 3.98 -2.73
N ILE A 75 -10.05 2.87 -2.91
CA ILE A 75 -9.51 1.67 -3.58
C ILE A 75 -9.17 1.97 -5.04
N ALA A 76 -10.04 2.70 -5.76
CA ALA A 76 -9.75 3.13 -7.12
C ALA A 76 -8.56 4.09 -7.18
N ASN A 77 -8.44 5.04 -6.24
CA ASN A 77 -7.29 5.94 -6.17
C ASN A 77 -5.97 5.18 -5.93
N LEU A 78 -5.97 4.22 -5.02
CA LEU A 78 -4.82 3.35 -4.77
C LEU A 78 -4.41 2.61 -6.05
N ALA A 79 -5.37 2.01 -6.76
CA ALA A 79 -5.09 1.32 -8.03
C ALA A 79 -4.56 2.25 -9.13
N VAL A 80 -5.00 3.52 -9.17
CA VAL A 80 -4.45 4.52 -10.11
C VAL A 80 -3.00 4.85 -9.77
N ALA A 81 -2.67 5.05 -8.49
CA ALA A 81 -1.30 5.31 -8.05
C ALA A 81 -0.36 4.12 -8.35
N ASP A 82 -0.81 2.90 -8.05
CA ASP A 82 -0.03 1.68 -8.31
C ASP A 82 0.08 1.36 -9.81
N LEU A 83 -0.92 1.75 -10.63
CA LEU A 83 -0.84 1.64 -12.08
C LEU A 83 0.20 2.60 -12.66
N LEU A 84 0.26 3.84 -12.18
CA LEU A 84 1.31 4.79 -12.58
C LEU A 84 2.70 4.28 -12.17
N LEU A 85 2.84 3.77 -10.95
CA LEU A 85 4.09 3.17 -10.48
C LEU A 85 4.53 1.99 -11.37
N SER A 86 3.63 1.05 -11.64
CA SER A 86 3.95 -0.16 -12.41
C SER A 86 4.10 0.05 -13.92
N SER A 87 3.38 1.01 -14.50
CA SER A 87 3.45 1.29 -15.95
C SER A 87 4.49 2.33 -16.34
N VAL A 88 4.93 3.18 -15.42
CA VAL A 88 5.89 4.25 -15.72
C VAL A 88 7.16 4.12 -14.89
N VAL A 89 7.10 3.99 -13.57
CA VAL A 89 8.31 4.01 -12.75
C VAL A 89 9.12 2.72 -12.91
N LEU A 90 8.47 1.57 -12.79
CA LEU A 90 9.15 0.26 -12.84
C LEU A 90 9.79 -0.05 -14.21
N PRO A 91 9.17 0.25 -15.37
CA PRO A 91 9.80 -0.04 -16.66
C PRO A 91 11.07 0.77 -16.91
N PHE A 92 11.10 2.05 -16.52
CA PHE A 92 12.31 2.86 -16.63
C PHE A 92 13.40 2.38 -15.67
N SER A 93 13.02 1.94 -14.46
CA SER A 93 13.94 1.31 -13.52
C SER A 93 14.53 0.02 -14.10
N ALA A 94 13.69 -0.86 -14.67
CA ALA A 94 14.13 -2.12 -15.26
C ALA A 94 15.02 -1.91 -16.48
N ALA A 95 14.72 -0.91 -17.32
CA ALA A 95 15.55 -0.55 -18.46
C ALA A 95 16.91 0.01 -18.03
N SER A 96 16.96 0.84 -16.99
CA SER A 96 18.22 1.35 -16.44
C SER A 96 19.08 0.24 -15.84
N GLU A 97 18.46 -0.71 -15.12
CA GLU A 97 19.15 -1.85 -14.52
C GLU A 97 19.71 -2.79 -15.60
N ALA A 98 18.92 -3.08 -16.64
CA ALA A 98 19.35 -3.96 -17.74
C ALA A 98 20.50 -3.37 -18.57
N LEU A 99 20.63 -2.05 -18.62
CA LEU A 99 21.68 -1.34 -19.33
C LEU A 99 22.88 -0.99 -18.44
N ASP A 100 22.78 -1.20 -17.12
CA ASP A 100 23.72 -0.74 -16.08
C ASP A 100 24.07 0.76 -16.18
N ARG A 101 23.19 1.55 -16.81
CA ARG A 101 23.35 2.99 -17.02
C ARG A 101 22.04 3.67 -17.38
N TRP A 102 21.92 4.92 -16.99
CA TRP A 102 20.79 5.78 -17.34
C TRP A 102 21.01 6.44 -18.71
N VAL A 103 20.23 6.02 -19.71
CA VAL A 103 20.35 6.53 -21.10
C VAL A 103 19.33 7.60 -21.46
N PHE A 104 18.38 7.90 -20.58
CA PHE A 104 17.24 8.77 -20.87
C PHE A 104 17.52 10.26 -20.61
N GLY A 105 18.73 10.60 -20.17
CA GLY A 105 19.17 11.97 -19.89
C GLY A 105 18.65 12.54 -18.57
N ARG A 106 19.25 13.67 -18.16
CA ARG A 106 18.96 14.35 -16.88
C ARG A 106 17.50 14.75 -16.64
N PRO A 107 16.73 15.31 -17.61
CA PRO A 107 15.35 15.72 -17.32
C PRO A 107 14.43 14.54 -17.01
N LEU A 108 14.60 13.40 -17.71
CA LEU A 108 13.83 12.19 -17.41
C LEU A 108 14.26 11.56 -16.09
N CYS A 109 15.53 11.64 -15.68
CA CYS A 109 15.96 11.20 -14.35
C CYS A 109 15.25 11.99 -13.23
N ASN A 110 15.18 13.31 -13.37
CA ASN A 110 14.48 14.18 -12.42
C ASN A 110 12.99 13.87 -12.36
N ALA A 111 12.36 13.69 -13.52
CA ALA A 111 10.95 13.34 -13.60
C ALA A 111 10.67 11.95 -13.01
N TRP A 112 11.52 10.96 -13.32
CA TRP A 112 11.41 9.59 -12.82
C TRP A 112 11.53 9.51 -11.30
N THR A 113 12.58 10.11 -10.72
CA THR A 113 12.78 10.15 -9.26
C THR A 113 11.64 10.88 -8.54
N ALA A 114 11.16 12.01 -9.09
CA ALA A 114 10.03 12.74 -8.51
C ALA A 114 8.71 11.95 -8.63
N LEU A 115 8.48 11.27 -9.75
CA LEU A 115 7.30 10.45 -9.98
C LEU A 115 7.28 9.21 -9.08
N ASP A 116 8.43 8.58 -8.86
CA ASP A 116 8.57 7.46 -7.93
C ASP A 116 8.14 7.86 -6.51
N VAL A 117 8.74 8.93 -5.97
CA VAL A 117 8.38 9.45 -4.64
C VAL A 117 6.91 9.86 -4.58
N LEU A 118 6.38 10.52 -5.62
CA LEU A 118 4.98 10.92 -5.70
C LEU A 118 4.04 9.72 -5.63
N CYS A 119 4.23 8.74 -6.50
CA CYS A 119 3.36 7.56 -6.61
C CYS A 119 3.44 6.70 -5.36
N CYS A 120 4.63 6.42 -4.86
CA CYS A 120 4.83 5.66 -3.63
C CYS A 120 4.15 6.35 -2.44
N THR A 121 4.36 7.66 -2.27
CA THR A 121 3.71 8.43 -1.19
C THR A 121 2.19 8.43 -1.33
N ALA A 122 1.66 8.61 -2.54
CA ALA A 122 0.23 8.59 -2.80
C ALA A 122 -0.41 7.24 -2.45
N SER A 123 0.26 6.12 -2.78
CA SER A 123 -0.20 4.77 -2.43
C SER A 123 -0.22 4.55 -0.91
N ILE A 124 0.83 4.97 -0.20
CA ILE A 124 0.93 4.79 1.26
C ILE A 124 -0.11 5.64 2.00
N LEU A 125 -0.28 6.90 1.60
CA LEU A 125 -1.31 7.77 2.18
C LEU A 125 -2.73 7.26 1.85
N SER A 126 -2.93 6.66 0.67
CA SER A 126 -4.20 5.99 0.33
C SER A 126 -4.50 4.83 1.28
N LEU A 127 -3.50 3.99 1.61
CA LEU A 127 -3.65 2.93 2.61
C LEU A 127 -3.99 3.48 4.01
N CYS A 128 -3.42 4.61 4.40
CA CYS A 128 -3.77 5.28 5.65
C CYS A 128 -5.24 5.71 5.69
N VAL A 129 -5.68 6.40 4.63
CA VAL A 129 -7.06 6.87 4.52
C VAL A 129 -8.04 5.69 4.50
N ILE A 130 -7.72 4.61 3.78
CA ILE A 130 -8.53 3.37 3.81
C ILE A 130 -8.61 2.80 5.22
N SER A 131 -7.49 2.79 5.96
CA SER A 131 -7.45 2.28 7.34
C SER A 131 -8.30 3.13 8.29
N VAL A 132 -8.27 4.45 8.14
CA VAL A 132 -9.11 5.40 8.90
C VAL A 132 -10.59 5.24 8.55
N ASP A 133 -10.92 5.16 7.26
CA ASP A 133 -12.28 4.90 6.76
C ASP A 133 -12.87 3.64 7.40
N ARG A 134 -12.09 2.56 7.41
CA ARG A 134 -12.50 1.27 7.97
C ARG A 134 -12.61 1.31 9.48
N CYS A 135 -11.73 2.05 10.16
CA CYS A 135 -11.85 2.29 11.59
C CYS A 135 -13.16 3.03 11.93
N MET A 136 -13.54 4.04 11.16
CA MET A 136 -14.79 4.77 11.36
C MET A 136 -16.01 3.89 11.09
N ALA A 137 -16.01 3.11 10.01
CA ALA A 137 -17.10 2.21 9.65
C ALA A 137 -17.36 1.14 10.74
N VAL A 138 -16.30 0.54 11.28
CA VAL A 138 -16.39 -0.51 12.32
C VAL A 138 -16.71 0.08 13.69
N SER A 139 -16.10 1.22 14.03
CA SER A 139 -16.25 1.83 15.36
C SER A 139 -17.59 2.52 15.54
N TYR A 140 -18.06 3.23 14.52
CA TYR A 140 -19.24 4.10 14.59
C TYR A 140 -20.25 3.81 13.46
N PRO A 141 -20.85 2.60 13.42
CA PRO A 141 -21.71 2.16 12.30
C PRO A 141 -22.98 3.02 12.10
N LEU A 142 -23.40 3.78 13.11
CA LEU A 142 -24.58 4.67 13.05
C LEU A 142 -24.25 6.08 12.55
N ARG A 143 -23.03 6.56 12.81
CA ARG A 143 -22.59 7.90 12.42
C ARG A 143 -21.80 7.88 11.10
N TYR A 144 -21.19 6.74 10.75
CA TYR A 144 -20.41 6.60 9.52
C TYR A 144 -21.19 6.97 8.25
N PRO A 145 -22.46 6.55 8.03
CA PRO A 145 -23.18 6.88 6.80
C PRO A 145 -23.41 8.39 6.58
N SER A 146 -23.51 9.20 7.64
CA SER A 146 -23.64 10.65 7.51
C SER A 146 -22.29 11.36 7.36
N LEU A 147 -21.19 10.72 7.79
CA LEU A 147 -19.83 11.25 7.64
C LEU A 147 -19.21 10.91 6.29
N ALA A 148 -19.47 9.70 5.77
CA ALA A 148 -18.92 9.14 4.54
C ALA A 148 -19.61 9.73 3.30
N THR A 149 -19.28 10.99 3.00
CA THR A 149 -19.78 11.70 1.81
C THR A 149 -18.74 11.70 0.69
N GLY A 150 -19.20 11.63 -0.57
CA GLY A 150 -18.31 11.65 -1.74
C GLY A 150 -17.46 12.91 -1.86
N ARG A 151 -17.99 14.08 -1.46
CA ARG A 151 -17.24 15.35 -1.45
C ARG A 151 -16.03 15.31 -0.51
N ARG A 152 -16.21 14.76 0.69
CA ARG A 152 -15.10 14.59 1.65
C ARG A 152 -14.08 13.55 1.19
N ALA A 153 -14.55 12.49 0.53
CA ALA A 153 -13.68 11.48 -0.07
C ALA A 153 -12.80 12.09 -1.17
N LEU A 154 -13.40 12.86 -2.09
CA LEU A 154 -12.68 13.56 -3.14
C LEU A 154 -11.70 14.58 -2.56
N ALA A 155 -12.12 15.37 -1.57
CA ALA A 155 -11.24 16.32 -0.89
C ALA A 155 -10.03 15.62 -0.23
N ALA A 156 -10.23 14.45 0.39
CA ALA A 156 -9.13 13.65 0.95
C ALA A 156 -8.18 13.13 -0.14
N VAL A 157 -8.71 12.73 -1.31
CA VAL A 157 -7.90 12.35 -2.48
C VAL A 157 -7.12 13.55 -3.02
N VAL A 158 -7.71 14.72 -3.15
CA VAL A 158 -6.96 15.91 -3.59
C VAL A 158 -5.86 16.26 -2.59
N ALA A 159 -6.17 16.20 -1.29
CA ALA A 159 -5.20 16.49 -0.24
C ALA A 159 -4.03 15.49 -0.22
N LEU A 160 -4.27 14.20 -0.43
CA LEU A 160 -3.19 13.21 -0.47
C LEU A 160 -2.27 13.42 -1.68
N TRP A 161 -2.83 13.75 -2.86
CA TRP A 161 -2.01 14.05 -4.04
C TRP A 161 -1.20 15.33 -3.84
N ALA A 162 -1.80 16.37 -3.27
CA ALA A 162 -1.10 17.61 -2.94
C ALA A 162 0.03 17.38 -1.93
N LEU A 163 -0.21 16.59 -0.88
CA LEU A 163 0.83 16.25 0.11
C LEU A 163 1.95 15.41 -0.51
N SER A 164 1.60 14.44 -1.35
CA SER A 164 2.58 13.61 -2.06
C SER A 164 3.45 14.45 -3.00
N ALA A 165 2.84 15.39 -3.73
CA ALA A 165 3.54 16.31 -4.61
C ALA A 165 4.45 17.27 -3.84
N ALA A 166 4.00 17.79 -2.70
CA ALA A 166 4.81 18.65 -1.86
C ALA A 166 6.07 17.93 -1.35
N ILE A 167 5.97 16.63 -1.06
CA ILE A 167 7.12 15.82 -0.64
C ILE A 167 8.05 15.55 -1.83
N SER A 168 7.52 15.21 -3.01
CA SER A 168 8.34 14.83 -4.17
C SER A 168 9.14 16.00 -4.79
N VAL A 169 8.69 17.24 -4.63
CA VAL A 169 9.40 18.42 -5.15
C VAL A 169 10.51 18.93 -4.23
N GLY A 170 10.72 18.36 -3.05
CA GLY A 170 11.76 18.76 -2.10
C GLY A 170 13.15 18.98 -2.72
N PRO A 171 13.64 18.08 -3.61
CA PRO A 171 14.94 18.26 -4.27
C PRO A 171 15.00 19.48 -5.22
N LEU A 172 13.86 20.01 -5.69
CA LEU A 172 13.84 21.21 -6.53
C LEU A 172 14.05 22.50 -5.74
N PHE A 173 13.86 22.47 -4.42
CA PHE A 173 14.03 23.62 -3.52
C PHE A 173 15.39 23.68 -2.83
N GLY A 174 16.39 22.96 -3.34
CA GLY A 174 17.76 22.99 -2.83
C GLY A 174 18.12 21.91 -1.82
N TRP A 175 17.21 20.99 -1.50
CA TRP A 175 17.53 19.76 -0.76
C TRP A 175 17.98 18.65 -1.71
N ARG A 176 18.99 18.95 -2.55
CA ARG A 176 19.50 18.03 -3.57
C ARG A 176 20.99 17.83 -3.38
N GLU A 177 21.44 16.60 -3.49
CA GLU A 177 22.88 16.31 -3.59
C GLU A 177 23.48 16.96 -4.86
N PRO A 178 24.77 17.34 -4.83
CA PRO A 178 25.45 17.82 -6.04
C PRO A 178 25.34 16.77 -7.14
N MET A 179 24.92 17.20 -8.32
CA MET A 179 24.67 16.31 -9.45
C MET A 179 25.96 15.58 -9.85
N PRO A 180 25.93 14.26 -10.13
CA PRO A 180 27.09 13.57 -10.68
C PRO A 180 27.53 14.24 -11.99
N GLU A 181 28.85 14.35 -12.20
CA GLU A 181 29.40 14.84 -13.47
C GLU A 181 28.95 13.95 -14.64
N ASP A 182 28.87 12.63 -14.41
CA ASP A 182 28.38 11.66 -15.37
C ASP A 182 26.84 11.63 -15.50
N GLU A 183 26.34 11.83 -16.71
CA GLU A 183 24.91 11.78 -17.05
C GLU A 183 24.33 10.36 -17.07
N SER A 184 25.21 9.36 -17.10
CA SER A 184 24.84 7.96 -17.11
C SER A 184 24.37 7.46 -15.73
N VAL A 185 24.51 8.26 -14.68
CA VAL A 185 24.11 7.91 -13.32
C VAL A 185 22.83 8.64 -12.92
N CYS A 186 21.75 7.88 -12.73
CA CYS A 186 20.50 8.36 -12.14
C CYS A 186 20.19 7.61 -10.84
N ARG A 187 20.17 8.33 -9.72
CA ARG A 187 19.83 7.78 -8.41
C ARG A 187 18.82 8.68 -7.70
N VAL A 188 18.04 8.07 -6.82
CA VAL A 188 17.12 8.81 -5.94
C VAL A 188 17.94 9.74 -5.05
N ASN A 189 17.41 10.94 -4.78
CA ASN A 189 18.12 11.93 -3.97
C ASN A 189 18.32 11.41 -2.54
N GLU A 190 19.59 11.35 -2.14
CA GLU A 190 20.03 10.64 -0.95
C GLU A 190 20.46 11.58 0.18
N GLU A 191 20.27 12.89 0.00
CA GLU A 191 20.58 13.92 0.98
C GLU A 191 19.92 13.57 2.32
N PRO A 192 20.67 13.51 3.44
CA PRO A 192 20.18 12.96 4.69
C PRO A 192 18.96 13.69 5.26
N GLY A 193 18.87 15.02 5.11
CA GLY A 193 17.71 15.80 5.54
C GLY A 193 16.44 15.45 4.77
N TYR A 194 16.52 15.46 3.44
CA TYR A 194 15.42 15.07 2.56
C TYR A 194 15.03 13.60 2.71
N ALA A 195 16.01 12.69 2.79
CA ALA A 195 15.76 11.27 2.96
C ALA A 195 15.02 10.98 4.26
N LEU A 196 15.43 11.62 5.37
CA LEU A 196 14.74 11.49 6.65
C LEU A 196 13.33 12.12 6.62
N PHE A 197 13.19 13.32 6.05
CA PHE A 197 11.91 14.01 5.95
C PHE A 197 10.90 13.22 5.10
N SER A 198 11.32 12.81 3.90
CA SER A 198 10.49 12.02 2.98
C SER A 198 10.15 10.65 3.58
N ALA A 199 11.09 9.94 4.19
CA ALA A 199 10.79 8.68 4.89
C ALA A 199 9.83 8.87 6.08
N ALA A 200 9.99 9.95 6.86
CA ALA A 200 9.09 10.24 7.98
C ALA A 200 7.67 10.51 7.51
N CYS A 201 7.49 11.38 6.53
CA CYS A 201 6.18 11.79 6.03
C CYS A 201 5.51 10.73 5.17
N SER A 202 6.27 9.97 4.38
CA SER A 202 5.74 8.99 3.44
C SER A 202 5.67 7.57 4.00
N PHE A 203 6.41 7.25 5.07
CA PHE A 203 6.42 5.89 5.63
C PHE A 203 6.17 5.85 7.16
N TYR A 204 7.03 6.45 7.99
CA TYR A 204 6.95 6.22 9.45
C TYR A 204 5.66 6.77 10.09
N VAL A 205 5.28 8.01 9.75
CA VAL A 205 4.02 8.61 10.26
C VAL A 205 2.79 7.87 9.71
N PRO A 206 2.67 7.64 8.39
CA PRO A 206 1.65 6.78 7.81
C PRO A 206 1.53 5.40 8.49
N LEU A 207 2.65 4.72 8.71
CA LEU A 207 2.71 3.41 9.35
C LEU A 207 2.18 3.47 10.79
N ALA A 208 2.60 4.45 11.58
CA ALA A 208 2.10 4.64 12.93
C ALA A 208 0.58 4.86 12.95
N VAL A 209 0.06 5.69 12.05
CA VAL A 209 -1.39 5.93 11.92
C VAL A 209 -2.12 4.64 11.58
N ILE A 210 -1.64 3.90 10.57
CA ILE A 210 -2.17 2.59 10.18
C ILE A 210 -2.24 1.66 11.39
N LEU A 211 -1.11 1.42 12.07
CA LEU A 211 -1.02 0.51 13.20
C LEU A 211 -2.00 0.89 14.32
N VAL A 212 -2.04 2.18 14.70
CA VAL A 212 -2.97 2.67 15.73
C VAL A 212 -4.44 2.44 15.30
N MET A 213 -4.79 2.73 14.05
CA MET A 213 -6.16 2.51 13.55
C MET A 213 -6.53 1.03 13.54
N TYR A 214 -5.64 0.12 13.13
CA TYR A 214 -5.90 -1.32 13.19
C TYR A 214 -6.02 -1.84 14.62
N CYS A 215 -5.17 -1.38 15.54
CA CYS A 215 -5.29 -1.71 16.96
C CYS A 215 -6.67 -1.28 17.49
N ARG A 216 -7.13 -0.07 17.16
CA ARG A 216 -8.47 0.40 17.54
C ARG A 216 -9.57 -0.45 16.92
N VAL A 217 -9.49 -0.78 15.63
CA VAL A 217 -10.44 -1.67 14.95
C VAL A 217 -10.52 -3.03 15.66
N TYR A 218 -9.37 -3.64 15.93
CA TYR A 218 -9.28 -4.94 16.60
C TYR A 218 -9.89 -4.90 18.00
N VAL A 219 -9.54 -3.89 18.81
CA VAL A 219 -10.07 -3.72 20.16
C VAL A 219 -11.59 -3.54 20.14
N VAL A 220 -12.11 -2.68 19.26
CA VAL A 220 -13.57 -2.44 19.16
C VAL A 220 -14.31 -3.69 18.68
N ALA A 221 -13.77 -4.40 17.68
CA ALA A 221 -14.33 -5.65 17.18
C ALA A 221 -14.35 -6.75 18.26
N ARG A 222 -13.28 -6.87 19.05
CA ARG A 222 -13.18 -7.82 20.17
C ARG A 222 -14.12 -7.46 21.31
N ARG A 223 -14.21 -6.19 21.71
CA ARG A 223 -15.14 -5.73 22.76
C ARG A 223 -16.60 -6.04 22.40
N LYS A 224 -17.02 -5.75 21.17
CA LYS A 224 -18.39 -6.09 20.69
C LYS A 224 -18.65 -7.60 20.70
N THR A 225 -17.67 -8.40 20.27
CA THR A 225 -17.80 -9.88 20.27
C THR A 225 -17.92 -10.43 21.70
N ARG A 226 -17.13 -9.91 22.65
CA ARG A 226 -17.22 -10.29 24.07
C ARG A 226 -18.55 -9.89 24.70
N SER A 227 -19.06 -8.69 24.40
CA SER A 227 -20.38 -8.22 24.89
C SER A 227 -21.53 -9.09 24.36
N MET A 228 -21.47 -9.50 23.09
CA MET A 228 -22.47 -10.41 22.51
C MET A 228 -22.42 -11.81 23.12
N ASN A 229 -21.23 -12.35 23.39
CA ASN A 229 -21.10 -13.64 24.07
C ASN A 229 -21.58 -13.60 25.53
N LYS A 230 -21.31 -12.52 26.28
CA LYS A 230 -21.87 -12.34 27.63
C LYS A 230 -23.39 -12.23 27.62
N GLY A 231 -23.96 -11.46 26.68
CA GLY A 231 -25.42 -11.33 26.54
C GLY A 231 -26.12 -12.64 26.15
N ARG A 232 -25.45 -13.50 25.37
CA ARG A 232 -25.94 -14.83 24.98
C ARG A 232 -25.91 -15.82 26.14
N GLN A 233 -24.96 -15.70 27.07
CA GLN A 233 -24.91 -16.51 28.30
C GLN A 233 -26.00 -16.10 29.31
N THR A 234 -26.28 -14.80 29.48
CA THR A 234 -27.37 -14.36 30.36
C THR A 234 -28.76 -14.68 29.81
N ASN A 235 -28.96 -14.66 28.49
CA ASN A 235 -30.23 -15.09 27.90
C ASN A 235 -30.42 -16.62 27.93
N GLY A 236 -29.34 -17.40 27.88
CA GLY A 236 -29.41 -18.86 28.03
C GLY A 236 -29.74 -19.33 29.46
N LEU A 237 -29.39 -18.55 30.49
CA LEU A 237 -29.80 -18.82 31.88
C LEU A 237 -31.21 -18.30 32.22
N ASN A 238 -31.72 -17.28 31.52
CA ASN A 238 -33.05 -16.73 31.78
C ASN A 238 -34.19 -17.40 30.97
N GLU A 239 -33.90 -18.37 30.10
CA GLU A 239 -34.94 -19.10 29.36
C GLU A 239 -35.68 -20.15 30.20
N HIS A 240 -35.35 -20.29 31.49
CA HIS A 240 -36.10 -21.11 32.47
C HIS A 240 -36.89 -20.27 33.49
N GLY A 241 -37.01 -18.95 33.29
CA GLY A 241 -37.61 -18.04 34.27
C GLY A 241 -38.75 -17.18 33.73
N VAL A 242 -39.99 -17.68 33.88
CA VAL A 242 -41.24 -16.91 34.07
C VAL A 242 -41.71 -16.02 32.91
N THR A 243 -42.58 -16.57 32.06
CA THR A 243 -43.56 -15.76 31.32
C THR A 243 -44.85 -15.71 32.14
N LEU A 244 -45.08 -14.59 32.84
CA LEU A 244 -46.31 -14.39 33.60
C LEU A 244 -47.49 -14.30 32.61
N ARG A 245 -48.35 -15.30 32.66
CA ARG A 245 -49.64 -15.36 31.97
C ARG A 245 -50.61 -14.40 32.71
N ILE A 246 -51.58 -13.86 31.95
CA ILE A 246 -52.82 -13.17 32.39
C ILE A 246 -52.79 -11.63 32.22
N HIS A 247 -53.38 -11.10 31.13
CA HIS A 247 -54.78 -10.62 31.13
C HIS A 247 -55.29 -10.19 29.72
N CYS A 248 -56.44 -10.77 29.36
CA CYS A 248 -57.53 -10.42 28.41
C CYS A 248 -57.32 -9.55 27.14
N ARG A 249 -57.60 -10.20 25.99
CA ARG A 249 -58.30 -9.82 24.74
C ARG A 249 -57.98 -8.49 24.02
N ASN A 250 -57.84 -7.34 24.69
CA ASN A 250 -57.30 -6.11 24.05
C ASN A 250 -55.76 -6.15 23.93
N ALA A 251 -55.13 -7.03 24.71
CA ALA A 251 -53.70 -7.31 24.60
C ALA A 251 -53.33 -7.93 23.24
N GLN A 252 -54.21 -8.65 22.54
CA GLN A 252 -53.88 -9.40 21.32
C GLN A 252 -53.52 -8.52 20.11
N GLN A 253 -54.13 -7.34 19.99
CA GLN A 253 -53.84 -6.38 18.91
C GLN A 253 -52.61 -5.52 19.25
N ALA A 254 -52.43 -5.20 20.54
CA ALA A 254 -51.23 -4.56 21.06
C ALA A 254 -50.00 -5.48 21.02
N THR A 255 -50.16 -6.79 21.25
CA THR A 255 -49.10 -7.80 21.13
C THR A 255 -48.75 -8.02 19.67
N ARG A 256 -49.70 -8.13 18.73
CA ARG A 256 -49.38 -8.19 17.29
C ARG A 256 -48.62 -6.96 16.79
N LYS A 257 -48.99 -5.75 17.22
CA LYS A 257 -48.23 -4.52 16.91
C LYS A 257 -46.85 -4.52 17.57
N LYS A 258 -46.74 -4.93 18.84
CA LYS A 258 -45.46 -5.04 19.56
C LYS A 258 -44.56 -6.13 18.96
N GLU A 259 -45.10 -7.26 18.54
CA GLU A 259 -44.40 -8.36 17.87
C GLU A 259 -43.95 -7.96 16.46
N ALA A 260 -44.78 -7.24 15.70
CA ALA A 260 -44.38 -6.70 14.40
C ALA A 260 -43.26 -5.65 14.54
N VAL A 261 -43.35 -4.77 15.55
CA VAL A 261 -42.28 -3.80 15.86
C VAL A 261 -41.01 -4.51 16.36
N ARG A 262 -41.15 -5.56 17.19
CA ARG A 262 -40.03 -6.37 17.70
C ARG A 262 -39.39 -7.20 16.59
N ALA A 263 -40.16 -7.77 15.68
CA ALA A 263 -39.68 -8.50 14.50
C ALA A 263 -38.98 -7.55 13.52
N LYS A 264 -39.53 -6.34 13.29
CA LYS A 264 -38.85 -5.30 12.51
C LYS A 264 -37.55 -4.85 13.16
N ASN A 265 -37.53 -4.63 14.48
CA ASN A 265 -36.32 -4.28 15.22
C ASN A 265 -35.30 -5.43 15.22
N LEU A 266 -35.74 -6.68 15.37
CA LEU A 266 -34.88 -7.85 15.34
C LEU A 266 -34.30 -8.08 13.95
N HIS A 267 -35.11 -7.94 12.89
CA HIS A 267 -34.66 -8.00 11.50
C HIS A 267 -33.67 -6.89 11.18
N PHE A 268 -33.92 -5.66 11.66
CA PHE A 268 -33.00 -4.53 11.52
C PHE A 268 -31.67 -4.75 12.28
N VAL A 269 -31.73 -5.32 13.49
CA VAL A 269 -30.54 -5.71 14.26
C VAL A 269 -29.80 -6.87 13.60
N PHE A 270 -30.50 -7.86 13.05
CA PHE A 270 -29.94 -9.00 12.35
C PHE A 270 -29.23 -8.58 11.06
N MET A 271 -29.87 -7.76 10.22
CA MET A 271 -29.24 -7.16 9.04
C MET A 271 -27.99 -6.35 9.42
N ARG A 272 -28.01 -5.62 10.54
CA ARG A 272 -26.83 -4.91 11.07
C ARG A 272 -25.73 -5.86 11.56
N LEU A 273 -26.08 -6.98 12.19
CA LEU A 273 -25.12 -8.01 12.63
C LEU A 273 -24.47 -8.72 11.44
N LEU A 274 -25.24 -9.00 10.39
CA LEU A 274 -24.73 -9.55 9.13
C LEU A 274 -23.77 -8.57 8.44
N LYS A 275 -24.15 -7.28 8.36
CA LYS A 275 -23.30 -6.23 7.81
C LYS A 275 -22.01 -6.08 8.63
N PHE A 276 -22.11 -6.10 9.96
CA PHE A 276 -20.95 -6.08 10.86
C PHE A 276 -20.04 -7.33 10.72
N SER A 277 -20.62 -8.50 10.44
CA SER A 277 -19.87 -9.74 10.18
C SER A 277 -19.10 -9.67 8.85
N GLN A 278 -19.71 -9.09 7.80
CA GLN A 278 -19.03 -8.83 6.53
C GLN A 278 -17.88 -7.81 6.69
N GLU A 279 -18.09 -6.75 7.47
CA GLU A 279 -17.05 -5.74 7.78
C GLU A 279 -15.84 -6.37 8.51
N LYS A 280 -16.05 -7.38 9.37
CA LYS A 280 -14.94 -8.13 10.00
C LYS A 280 -14.09 -8.92 8.98
N LYS A 281 -14.73 -9.52 7.97
CA LYS A 281 -14.01 -10.25 6.91
C LYS A 281 -13.15 -9.28 6.08
N ALA A 282 -13.70 -8.13 5.72
CA ALA A 282 -12.96 -7.07 5.03
C ALA A 282 -11.77 -6.55 5.87
N ALA A 283 -11.95 -6.36 7.18
CA ALA A 283 -10.87 -5.92 8.07
C ALA A 283 -9.71 -6.94 8.15
N LYS A 284 -9.99 -8.25 8.04
CA LYS A 284 -8.95 -9.29 7.98
C LYS A 284 -8.11 -9.16 6.71
N THR A 285 -8.75 -9.00 5.56
CA THR A 285 -8.06 -8.83 4.27
C THR A 285 -7.16 -7.59 4.28
N LEU A 286 -7.66 -6.49 4.82
CA LEU A 286 -6.88 -5.25 4.93
C LEU A 286 -5.68 -5.37 5.88
N GLY A 287 -5.81 -6.13 6.97
CA GLY A 287 -4.68 -6.44 7.86
C GLY A 287 -3.57 -7.25 7.17
N ILE A 288 -3.93 -8.14 6.23
CA ILE A 288 -2.96 -8.88 5.40
C ILE A 288 -2.25 -7.91 4.45
N VAL A 289 -3.00 -7.06 3.76
CA VAL A 289 -2.43 -6.05 2.83
C VAL A 289 -1.44 -5.15 3.56
N VAL A 290 -1.78 -4.68 4.76
CA VAL A 290 -0.89 -3.86 5.59
C VAL A 290 0.33 -4.65 6.09
N GLY A 291 0.16 -5.90 6.48
CA GLY A 291 1.29 -6.76 6.87
C GLY A 291 2.28 -6.96 5.72
N CYS A 292 1.78 -7.28 4.53
CA CYS A 292 2.61 -7.39 3.32
C CYS A 292 3.30 -6.06 2.98
N PHE A 293 2.59 -4.94 3.07
CA PHE A 293 3.16 -3.61 2.86
C PHE A 293 4.35 -3.34 3.79
N VAL A 294 4.19 -3.59 5.09
CA VAL A 294 5.29 -3.40 6.06
C VAL A 294 6.48 -4.29 5.72
N LEU A 295 6.25 -5.56 5.41
CA LEU A 295 7.33 -6.49 5.08
C LEU A 295 8.11 -6.07 3.82
N CYS A 296 7.43 -5.51 2.81
CA CYS A 296 8.09 -5.08 1.57
C CYS A 296 8.89 -3.78 1.76
N TRP A 297 8.39 -2.83 2.56
CA TRP A 297 8.99 -1.49 2.67
C TRP A 297 10.01 -1.35 3.82
N LEU A 298 9.88 -2.17 4.85
CA LEU A 298 10.73 -2.10 6.04
C LEU A 298 12.22 -2.35 5.75
N PRO A 299 12.64 -3.27 4.86
CA PRO A 299 14.05 -3.41 4.49
C PRO A 299 14.63 -2.13 3.88
N PHE A 300 13.94 -1.52 2.92
CA PHE A 300 14.41 -0.30 2.25
C PHE A 300 14.59 0.87 3.23
N PHE A 301 13.59 1.13 4.08
CA PHE A 301 13.63 2.23 5.04
C PHE A 301 14.47 1.97 6.29
N LEU A 302 14.86 0.72 6.58
CA LEU A 302 15.84 0.41 7.63
C LEU A 302 17.27 0.46 7.08
N VAL A 303 17.51 -0.05 5.87
CA VAL A 303 18.86 -0.12 5.29
C VAL A 303 19.36 1.28 4.90
N LEU A 304 18.53 2.13 4.30
CA LEU A 304 18.92 3.48 3.90
C LEU A 304 19.55 4.34 5.02
N PRO A 305 18.96 4.46 6.23
CA PRO A 305 19.55 5.23 7.32
C PRO A 305 20.70 4.49 8.04
N ILE A 306 20.80 3.15 7.95
CA ILE A 306 21.82 2.36 8.67
C ILE A 306 23.13 2.25 7.86
N THR A 307 23.06 2.09 6.54
CA THR A 307 24.26 1.90 5.71
C THR A 307 25.11 3.17 5.59
N LYS A 308 24.48 4.35 5.63
CA LYS A 308 25.14 5.65 5.48
C LYS A 308 26.10 6.05 6.60
N PRO A 309 25.75 5.94 7.90
CA PRO A 309 26.71 6.23 8.96
C PRO A 309 27.92 5.29 8.88
N ILE A 310 27.73 4.02 8.47
CA ILE A 310 28.81 3.04 8.34
C ILE A 310 29.78 3.40 7.21
N GLN A 311 29.26 3.86 6.07
CA GLN A 311 30.09 4.25 4.92
C GLN A 311 30.86 5.56 5.19
N LYS A 312 30.28 6.50 5.96
CA LYS A 312 31.00 7.68 6.46
C LYS A 312 32.13 7.33 7.44
N THR A 313 31.96 6.31 8.28
CA THR A 313 33.03 5.85 9.19
C THR A 313 34.12 5.02 8.51
N ASN A 314 33.84 4.39 7.36
CA ASN A 314 34.81 3.58 6.62
C ASN A 314 35.61 4.37 5.56
N ASN A 315 35.17 5.57 5.19
CA ASN A 315 35.85 6.45 4.23
C ASN A 315 36.58 7.64 4.90
N GLN A 316 36.87 7.53 6.20
CA GLN A 316 37.70 8.47 6.96
C GLN A 316 38.83 7.71 7.64
#